data_AF-A0AA44MR28-F1
#
_entry.id   AF-A0AA44MR28-F1
#
_cell.length_a   1.000
_cell.length_b   1.000
_cell.length_c   1.000
_cell.angle_alpha   90.00
_cell.angle_beta   90.00
_cell.angle_gamma   90.00
#
_symmetry.space_group_name_H-M   'P 1'
#
loop_
_entity.id
_entity.type
_entity.pdbx_description
1 polymer ?
#
loop_
_entity_poly.entity_id
_entity_poly.type
_entity_poly.pdbx_seq_one_letter_code
_entity_poly.pdbx_strand_id
1 'polypeptide(L)'
;HISDSRSLEFEEAFLRATEGSGVDVVLNSLAGEFTEASMRLLPSGGRFIELCKTDMRDGQTVAERHRGVRYRAVDLVEAGP
;
A
#
# COMPACT_ATOMS: atom_id res chain seq x y z
N HIS A 1 -10.12 5.09 -11.24
CA HIS A 1 -10.65 5.87 -10.09
C HIS A 1 -9.58 6.85 -9.63
N ILE A 2 -9.96 8.05 -9.16
CA ILE A 2 -9.04 9.11 -8.68
C ILE A 2 -9.55 9.56 -7.31
N SER A 3 -8.66 9.79 -6.34
CA SER A 3 -8.97 10.32 -5.01
C SER A 3 -7.84 11.20 -4.47
N ASP A 4 -8.08 11.92 -3.37
CA ASP A 4 -7.12 12.82 -2.73
C ASP A 4 -6.03 12.05 -1.98
N SER A 5 -4.76 12.38 -2.26
CA SER A 5 -3.59 11.78 -1.60
C SER A 5 -3.24 12.46 -0.26
N ARG A 6 -3.93 13.55 0.10
CA ARG A 6 -3.74 14.28 1.36
C ARG A 6 -4.82 13.98 2.40
N SER A 7 -5.77 13.12 2.06
CA SER A 7 -6.84 12.64 2.94
C SER A 7 -6.83 11.12 2.96
N LEU A 8 -7.35 10.50 4.03
CA LEU A 8 -7.54 9.05 4.09
C LEU A 8 -8.77 8.56 3.30
N GLU A 9 -9.57 9.48 2.76
CA GLU A 9 -10.78 9.17 1.98
C GLU A 9 -10.52 8.33 0.72
N PHE A 10 -9.27 8.26 0.24
CA PHE A 10 -8.93 7.35 -0.84
C PHE A 10 -9.26 5.90 -0.52
N GLU A 11 -9.10 5.46 0.74
CA GLU A 11 -9.39 4.08 1.14
C GLU A 11 -10.83 3.70 0.82
N GLU A 12 -11.78 4.49 1.31
CA GLU A 12 -13.21 4.27 1.07
C GLU A 12 -13.56 4.45 -0.42
N ALA A 13 -12.98 5.44 -1.09
CA ALA A 13 -13.24 5.70 -2.50
C ALA A 13 -12.84 4.50 -3.38
N PHE A 14 -11.66 3.91 -3.16
CA PHE A 14 -11.19 2.75 -3.91
C PHE A 14 -11.93 1.47 -3.54
N LEU A 15 -12.25 1.24 -2.26
CA LEU A 15 -13.04 0.08 -1.85
C LEU A 15 -14.46 0.15 -2.45
N ARG A 16 -15.13 1.30 -2.44
CA ARG A 16 -16.44 1.46 -3.07
C ARG A 16 -16.37 1.21 -4.58
N ALA A 17 -15.36 1.77 -5.23
CA ALA A 17 -15.13 1.61 -6.65
C ALA A 17 -14.86 0.16 -7.09
N THR A 18 -14.29 -0.65 -6.20
CA THR A 18 -13.92 -2.06 -6.44
C THR A 18 -14.89 -3.04 -5.80
N GLU A 19 -16.03 -2.55 -5.31
CA GLU A 19 -17.04 -3.34 -4.59
C GLU A 19 -16.45 -4.15 -3.42
N GLY A 20 -15.45 -3.56 -2.75
CA GLY A 20 -14.73 -4.16 -1.63
C GLY A 20 -13.61 -5.11 -2.01
N SER A 21 -13.39 -5.38 -3.31
CA SER A 21 -12.32 -6.26 -3.78
C SER A 21 -10.93 -5.67 -3.57
N GLY A 22 -10.81 -4.34 -3.48
CA GLY A 22 -9.53 -3.64 -3.35
C GLY A 22 -8.69 -3.75 -4.63
N VAL A 23 -7.37 -3.83 -4.46
CA VAL A 23 -6.40 -3.94 -5.55
C VAL A 23 -5.42 -5.09 -5.28
N ASP A 24 -4.70 -5.53 -6.33
CA ASP A 24 -3.69 -6.59 -6.21
C ASP A 24 -2.30 -6.05 -5.85
N VAL A 25 -2.03 -4.80 -6.22
CA VAL A 25 -0.73 -4.14 -6.07
C VAL A 25 -0.93 -2.70 -5.64
N VAL A 26 -0.18 -2.30 -4.61
CA VAL A 26 -0.05 -0.91 -4.18
C VAL A 26 1.39 -0.48 -4.40
N LEU A 27 1.57 0.62 -5.12
CA LEU A 27 2.83 1.35 -5.20
C LEU A 27 2.71 2.58 -4.30
N ASN A 28 3.28 2.51 -3.11
CA ASN A 28 3.15 3.54 -2.08
C ASN A 28 4.32 4.53 -2.14
N SER A 29 3.98 5.81 -1.97
CA SER A 29 4.93 6.89 -1.71
C SER A 29 4.42 7.84 -0.62
N LEU A 30 3.45 7.38 0.17
CA LEU A 30 2.88 8.09 1.33
C LEU A 30 3.50 7.53 2.62
N ALA A 31 3.28 8.22 3.74
CA ALA A 31 3.88 7.85 5.02
C ALA A 31 2.84 7.80 6.15
N GLY A 32 3.18 7.13 7.25
CA GLY A 32 2.40 7.13 8.48
C GLY A 32 1.05 6.41 8.32
N GLU A 33 -0.04 7.09 8.68
CA GLU A 33 -1.39 6.54 8.61
C GLU A 33 -1.85 6.22 7.17
N PHE A 34 -1.32 6.94 6.19
CA PHE A 34 -1.60 6.72 4.77
C PHE A 34 -1.05 5.37 4.29
N THR A 35 0.09 4.93 4.82
CA THR A 35 0.68 3.62 4.52
C THR A 35 -0.22 2.50 5.03
N GLU A 36 -0.77 2.62 6.24
CA GLU A 36 -1.72 1.63 6.79
C GLU A 36 -3.02 1.58 5.97
N ALA A 37 -3.59 2.74 5.62
CA ALA A 37 -4.77 2.82 4.77
C ALA A 37 -4.52 2.19 3.38
N SER A 38 -3.33 2.40 2.84
CA SER A 38 -2.91 1.79 1.57
C SER A 38 -2.78 0.27 1.68
N MET A 39 -2.32 -0.29 2.80
CA MET A 39 -2.27 -1.75 3.02
C MET A 39 -3.66 -2.37 3.11
N ARG A 40 -4.65 -1.66 3.68
CA ARG A 40 -6.06 -2.12 3.74
C ARG A 40 -6.74 -2.19 2.39
N LEU A 41 -6.17 -1.57 1.34
CA LEU A 41 -6.60 -1.77 -0.04
C LEU A 41 -6.18 -3.12 -0.64
N LEU A 42 -5.49 -3.99 0.12
CA LEU A 42 -5.13 -5.36 -0.27
C LEU A 42 -5.93 -6.40 0.54
N PRO A 43 -7.29 -6.36 0.56
CA PRO A 43 -8.10 -7.17 1.48
C PRO A 43 -7.96 -8.68 1.25
N SER A 44 -7.59 -9.09 0.03
CA SER A 44 -7.33 -10.50 -0.34
C SER A 44 -5.83 -10.85 -0.31
N GLY A 45 -5.00 -10.01 0.30
CA GLY A 45 -3.55 -10.04 0.15
C GLY A 45 -3.09 -9.34 -1.13
N GLY A 46 -1.79 -9.41 -1.44
CA GLY A 46 -1.25 -8.74 -2.62
C GLY A 46 0.21 -8.35 -2.50
N ARG A 47 0.64 -7.37 -3.30
CA ARG A 47 1.99 -6.81 -3.27
C ARG A 47 1.95 -5.36 -2.82
N PHE A 48 2.73 -5.03 -1.81
CA PHE A 48 2.92 -3.66 -1.35
C PHE A 48 4.35 -3.23 -1.65
N ILE A 49 4.51 -2.28 -2.56
CA ILE A 49 5.81 -1.75 -2.99
C ILE A 49 5.97 -0.38 -2.35
N GLU A 50 6.96 -0.26 -1.45
CA GLU A 50 7.24 0.97 -0.72
C GLU A 50 8.37 1.75 -1.40
N LEU A 51 8.10 3.01 -1.75
CA LEU A 51 9.09 3.94 -2.28
C LEU A 51 9.60 4.92 -1.22
N CYS A 52 8.89 5.08 -0.09
CA CYS A 52 9.32 5.98 0.98
C CYS A 52 10.53 5.42 1.73
N LYS A 53 11.67 6.12 1.61
CA LYS A 53 12.90 5.77 2.35
C LYS A 53 12.82 6.06 3.85
N THR A 54 11.97 7.00 4.26
CA THR A 54 11.90 7.50 5.64
C THR A 54 10.89 6.77 6.51
N ASP A 55 9.97 6.01 5.91
CA ASP A 55 8.88 5.29 6.60
C ASP A 55 8.88 3.80 6.23
N MET A 56 10.08 3.24 5.99
CA MET A 56 10.20 1.81 5.69
C MET A 56 9.81 0.97 6.90
N ARG A 57 9.04 -0.08 6.64
CA ARG A 57 8.58 -1.03 7.66
C ARG A 57 9.29 -2.36 7.53
N ASP A 58 9.31 -3.10 8.64
CA ASP A 58 9.77 -4.48 8.64
C ASP A 58 8.75 -5.38 7.91
N GLY A 59 9.24 -6.16 6.93
CA GLY A 59 8.38 -6.97 6.07
C GLY A 59 7.69 -8.12 6.82
N GLN A 60 8.34 -8.69 7.84
CA GLN A 60 7.73 -9.74 8.65
C GLN A 60 6.57 -9.18 9.47
N THR A 61 6.77 -8.02 10.11
CA THR A 61 5.72 -7.29 10.84
C THR A 61 4.52 -6.98 9.95
N VAL A 62 4.75 -6.57 8.69
CA VAL A 62 3.66 -6.34 7.73
C VAL A 62 2.91 -7.63 7.41
N ALA A 63 3.62 -8.72 7.14
CA ALA A 63 2.99 -10.01 6.80
C ALA A 63 2.16 -10.60 7.97
N GLU A 64 2.57 -10.35 9.21
CA GLU A 64 1.83 -10.74 10.42
C GLU A 64 0.52 -9.94 10.58
N ARG A 65 0.55 -8.63 10.28
CA ARG A 65 -0.61 -7.73 10.41
C ARG A 65 -1.58 -7.81 9.23
N HIS A 66 -1.05 -7.99 8.03
CA HIS A 66 -1.77 -7.94 6.76
C HIS A 66 -1.59 -9.26 6.03
N ARG A 67 -2.45 -10.23 6.36
CA ARG A 67 -2.34 -11.61 5.89
C ARG A 67 -2.31 -11.67 4.36
N GLY A 68 -1.28 -12.30 3.80
CA GLY A 68 -1.13 -12.47 2.35
C GLY A 68 -0.52 -11.26 1.62
N VAL A 69 -0.18 -10.18 2.33
CA VAL A 69 0.56 -9.05 1.76
C VAL A 69 2.06 -9.34 1.73
N ARG A 70 2.65 -9.24 0.54
CA ARG A 70 4.10 -9.26 0.33
C ARG A 70 4.62 -7.83 0.24
N TYR A 71 5.38 -7.42 1.26
CA TYR A 71 5.98 -6.10 1.34
C TYR A 71 7.38 -6.08 0.71
N ARG A 72 7.67 -5.04 -0.09
CA ARG A 72 8.99 -4.79 -0.67
C ARG A 72 9.28 -3.29 -0.69
N ALA A 73 10.31 -2.86 0.05
CA ALA A 73 10.88 -1.54 -0.14
C ALA A 73 11.82 -1.53 -1.36
N VAL A 74 11.70 -0.49 -2.20
CA VAL A 74 12.50 -0.33 -3.42
C VAL A 74 13.12 1.05 -3.45
N ASP A 75 14.42 1.11 -3.72
CA ASP A 75 15.07 2.34 -4.16
C ASP A 75 14.98 2.43 -5.68
N LEU A 76 14.35 3.48 -6.22
CA LEU A 76 14.18 3.66 -7.67
C LEU A 76 15.52 3.80 -8.40
N VAL A 77 16.60 4.18 -7.71
CA VAL A 77 17.96 4.20 -8.29
C VAL A 77 18.48 2.77 -8.53
N GLU A 78 18.05 1.81 -7.73
CA GLU A 78 18.44 0.39 -7.86
C GLU A 78 17.50 -0.41 -8.77
N ALA A 79 16.33 0.14 -9.13
CA ALA A 79 15.29 -0.58 -9.88
C ALA A 79 15.65 -0.82 -11.36
N GLY A 80 16.60 -0.06 -11.93
CA GLY A 80 16.99 -0.13 -13.34
C GLY A 80 15.87 0.27 -14.32
N PRO A 81 16.19 0.52 -15.61
CA PRO A 81 15.19 0.66 -16.67
C PRO A 81 14.53 -0.67 -17.06
#